data_AF-A0A7J9LYK3-F1
#
_entry.id   AF-A0A7J9LYK3-F1
#
_cell.length_a   1.000
_cell.length_b   1.000
_cell.length_c   1.000
_cell.angle_alpha   90.00
_cell.angle_beta   90.00
_cell.angle_gamma   90.00
#
_symmetry.space_group_name_H-M   'P 1'
#
loop_
_entity.id
_entity.type
_entity.pdbx_description
1 polymer ?
#
loop_
_entity_poly.entity_id
_entity_poly.type
_entity_poly.pdbx_seq_one_letter_code
_entity_poly.pdbx_strand_id
1 'polypeptide(L)'
;MLSLSRIKEFHSIRSQAMDKLIDRLRAEAKANGGVVSVLKNARFAVFCILLRMCFGIEMDEETIEKMDLITKNVLITLDPRIDDFLPILRPFFGKQRKRALQVRKQQVHQWRN
;
A
#
# COMPACT_ATOMS: atom_id res chain seq x y z
N MET A 1 -0.57 16.34 9.73
CA MET A 1 0.64 15.50 9.87
C MET A 1 0.27 14.21 10.61
N LEU A 2 0.89 13.08 10.26
CA LEU A 2 0.72 11.81 10.97
C LEU A 2 1.43 11.89 12.34
N SER A 3 0.72 12.35 13.39
CA SER A 3 1.25 12.37 14.76
C SER A 3 1.07 11.00 15.43
N LEU A 4 1.91 10.71 16.43
CA LEU A 4 1.80 9.50 17.26
C LEU A 4 0.42 9.37 17.94
N SER A 5 -0.17 10.49 18.37
CA SER A 5 -1.52 10.51 18.94
C SER A 5 -2.57 10.04 17.94
N ARG A 6 -2.55 10.59 16.71
CA ARG A 6 -3.45 10.19 15.62
C ARG A 6 -3.25 8.73 15.23
N ILE A 7 -2.02 8.22 15.22
CA ILE A 7 -1.75 6.81 14.94
C ILE A 7 -2.34 5.89 16.03
N LYS A 8 -2.34 6.32 17.30
CA LYS A 8 -2.93 5.55 18.40
C LYS A 8 -4.46 5.50 18.30
N GLU A 9 -5.11 6.57 17.85
CA GLU A 9 -6.57 6.60 17.63
C GLU A 9 -7.04 5.51 16.65
N PHE A 10 -6.21 5.16 15.67
CA PHE A 10 -6.52 4.10 14.69
C PHE A 10 -6.22 2.67 15.19
N HIS A 11 -5.90 2.48 16.47
CA HIS A 11 -5.61 1.15 17.01
C HIS A 11 -6.74 0.14 16.76
N SER A 12 -7.98 0.53 17.07
CA SER A 12 -9.17 -0.32 16.89
C SER A 12 -9.33 -0.77 15.43
N ILE A 13 -9.16 0.17 14.49
CA ILE A 13 -9.25 -0.10 13.05
C ILE A 13 -8.19 -1.11 12.61
N ARG A 14 -6.95 -0.98 13.10
CA ARG A 14 -5.89 -1.95 12.80
C ARG A 14 -6.21 -3.32 13.38
N SER A 15 -6.73 -3.40 14.60
CA SER A 15 -7.12 -4.67 15.22
C SER A 15 -8.19 -5.37 14.38
N GLN A 16 -9.26 -4.67 14.03
CA GLN A 16 -10.35 -5.22 13.19
C GLN A 16 -9.86 -5.66 11.82
N ALA A 17 -8.94 -4.91 11.20
CA ALA A 17 -8.34 -5.31 9.93
C ALA A 17 -7.46 -6.55 10.06
N MET A 18 -6.77 -6.74 11.19
CA MET A 18 -6.00 -7.95 11.47
C MET A 18 -6.90 -9.15 11.72
N ASP A 19 -8.02 -8.98 12.43
CA ASP A 19 -9.01 -10.05 12.63
C ASP A 19 -9.57 -10.50 11.27
N LYS A 20 -10.00 -9.56 10.42
CA LYS A 20 -10.44 -9.84 9.05
C LYS A 20 -9.36 -10.55 8.22
N LEU A 21 -8.10 -10.15 8.35
CA LEU A 21 -6.98 -10.82 7.67
C LEU A 21 -6.86 -12.29 8.09
N ILE A 22 -6.93 -12.56 9.39
CA ILE A 22 -6.82 -13.92 9.94
C ILE A 22 -7.99 -14.78 9.47
N ASP A 23 -9.21 -14.26 9.52
CA ASP A 23 -10.40 -14.99 9.09
C ASP A 23 -10.34 -15.33 7.60
N ARG A 24 -9.88 -14.38 6.78
CA ARG A 24 -9.70 -14.59 5.34
C ARG A 24 -8.62 -15.63 5.03
N LEU A 25 -7.50 -15.61 5.76
CA LEU A 25 -6.46 -16.64 5.65
C LEU A 25 -6.98 -18.03 6.05
N ARG A 26 -7.76 -18.12 7.14
CA ARG A 26 -8.39 -19.39 7.57
C ARG A 26 -9.38 -19.91 6.54
N ALA A 27 -10.20 -19.03 5.96
CA ALA A 27 -11.16 -19.39 4.92
C ALA A 27 -10.45 -19.90 3.65
N GLU A 28 -9.41 -19.20 3.20
CA GLU A 28 -8.62 -19.61 2.03
C GLU A 28 -7.88 -20.93 2.28
N ALA A 29 -7.27 -21.10 3.46
CA ALA A 29 -6.62 -22.34 3.84
C ALA A 29 -7.62 -23.51 3.86
N LYS A 30 -8.82 -23.32 4.40
CA LYS A 30 -9.86 -24.35 4.42
C LYS A 30 -10.31 -24.73 3.01
N ALA A 31 -10.42 -23.76 2.10
CA ALA A 31 -10.82 -24.00 0.72
C ALA A 31 -9.72 -24.68 -0.13
N ASN A 32 -8.45 -24.38 0.14
CA ASN A 32 -7.31 -24.76 -0.70
C ASN A 32 -6.38 -25.80 -0.05
N GLY A 33 -6.87 -26.60 0.90
CA GLY A 33 -6.08 -27.67 1.52
C GLY A 33 -4.86 -27.18 2.32
N GLY A 34 -4.97 -26.02 2.97
CA GLY A 34 -3.94 -25.41 3.80
C GLY A 34 -3.06 -24.37 3.09
N VAL A 35 -3.23 -24.16 1.78
CA VAL A 35 -2.44 -23.20 1.00
C VAL A 35 -3.12 -21.82 0.97
N VAL A 36 -2.35 -20.75 1.18
CA VAL A 36 -2.85 -19.36 1.21
C VAL A 36 -1.98 -18.39 0.41
N SER A 37 -2.60 -17.36 -0.16
CA SER A 37 -1.89 -16.28 -0.87
C SER A 37 -1.58 -15.12 0.08
N VAL A 38 -0.38 -15.14 0.68
CA VAL A 38 0.01 -14.13 1.69
C VAL A 38 -0.09 -12.71 1.14
N LEU A 39 0.43 -12.46 -0.06
CA LEU A 39 0.43 -11.12 -0.66
C LEU A 39 -0.98 -10.61 -0.96
N LYS A 40 -1.88 -11.47 -1.46
CA LYS A 40 -3.27 -11.10 -1.76
C LYS A 40 -4.00 -10.67 -0.48
N ASN A 41 -3.91 -11.47 0.57
CA ASN A 41 -4.60 -11.20 1.83
C ASN A 41 -3.99 -10.02 2.59
N ALA A 42 -2.66 -9.91 2.65
CA ALA A 42 -2.00 -8.77 3.28
C ALA A 42 -2.36 -7.46 2.59
N ARG A 43 -2.42 -7.45 1.26
CA ARG A 43 -2.83 -6.27 0.50
C ARG A 43 -4.27 -5.87 0.78
N PHE A 44 -5.18 -6.85 0.85
CA PHE A 44 -6.57 -6.61 1.25
C PHE A 44 -6.65 -5.92 2.63
N ALA A 45 -5.95 -6.44 3.63
CA ALA A 45 -5.94 -5.87 4.98
C ALA A 45 -5.38 -4.44 5.03
N VAL A 46 -4.30 -4.17 4.29
CA VAL A 46 -3.74 -2.81 4.16
C VAL A 46 -4.76 -1.87 3.51
N PHE A 47 -5.46 -2.32 2.48
CA PHE A 47 -6.52 -1.54 1.83
C PHE A 47 -7.65 -1.19 2.80
N CYS A 48 -8.15 -2.15 3.59
CA CYS A 48 -9.15 -1.92 4.63
C CYS A 48 -8.70 -0.82 5.60
N ILE A 49 -7.45 -0.89 6.07
CA ILE A 49 -6.86 0.09 7.00
C ILE A 49 -6.82 1.48 6.35
N LEU A 50 -6.32 1.58 5.12
CA LEU A 50 -6.18 2.86 4.42
C LEU A 50 -7.54 3.49 4.13
N LEU A 51 -8.51 2.72 3.63
CA LEU A 51 -9.86 3.22 3.34
C LEU A 51 -10.52 3.78 4.60
N ARG A 52 -10.39 3.05 5.72
CA ARG A 52 -10.97 3.47 6.99
C ARG A 52 -10.26 4.68 7.59
N MET A 53 -8.92 4.76 7.52
CA MET A 53 -8.16 5.89 8.06
C MET A 53 -8.26 7.15 7.20
N CYS A 54 -8.26 7.02 5.87
CA CYS A 54 -8.22 8.15 4.95
C CYS A 54 -9.62 8.69 4.60
N PHE A 55 -10.62 7.81 4.52
CA PHE A 55 -11.95 8.18 4.06
C PHE A 55 -13.04 7.90 5.10
N GLY A 56 -12.75 7.16 6.17
CA GLY A 56 -13.74 6.80 7.18
C GLY A 56 -14.74 5.74 6.71
N ILE A 57 -14.55 5.17 5.51
CA ILE A 57 -15.51 4.26 4.87
C ILE A 57 -15.16 2.80 5.19
N GLU A 58 -16.17 1.99 5.48
CA GLU A 58 -16.08 0.53 5.43
C GLU A 58 -16.74 0.05 4.15
N MET A 59 -16.01 -0.76 3.39
CA MET A 59 -16.47 -1.32 2.12
C MET A 59 -16.64 -2.83 2.30
N ASP A 60 -17.57 -3.42 1.55
CA ASP A 60 -17.71 -4.86 1.46
C ASP A 60 -16.51 -5.49 0.75
N GLU A 61 -16.31 -6.79 0.95
CA GLU A 61 -15.16 -7.52 0.44
C GLU A 61 -15.08 -7.50 -1.10
N GLU A 62 -16.21 -7.60 -1.79
CA GLU A 62 -16.26 -7.60 -3.26
C GLU A 62 -15.79 -6.25 -3.81
N THR A 63 -16.23 -5.14 -3.21
CA THR A 63 -15.80 -3.81 -3.64
C THR A 63 -14.33 -3.55 -3.34
N ILE A 64 -13.79 -4.07 -2.24
CA ILE A 64 -12.35 -3.98 -1.93
C ILE A 64 -11.53 -4.79 -2.95
N GLU A 65 -11.98 -5.98 -3.33
CA GLU A 65 -11.29 -6.78 -4.36
C GLU A 65 -11.31 -6.10 -5.73
N LYS A 66 -12.45 -5.50 -6.13
CA LYS A 66 -12.52 -4.67 -7.35
C LYS A 66 -11.56 -3.49 -7.28
N MET A 67 -11.46 -2.82 -6.14
CA MET A 67 -10.53 -1.71 -5.95
C MET A 67 -9.06 -2.15 -5.95
N ASP A 68 -8.74 -3.34 -5.43
CA ASP A 68 -7.39 -3.89 -5.55
C ASP A 68 -7.02 -4.09 -7.02
N LEU A 69 -7.93 -4.67 -7.81
CA LEU A 69 -7.70 -4.88 -9.24
C LEU A 69 -7.51 -3.56 -9.99
N ILE A 70 -8.38 -2.57 -9.74
CA ILE A 70 -8.27 -1.24 -10.36
C ILE A 70 -6.95 -0.58 -9.96
N THR A 71 -6.60 -0.61 -8.67
CA THR A 71 -5.35 0.00 -8.18
C THR A 71 -4.13 -0.69 -8.78
N LYS A 72 -4.13 -2.02 -8.85
CA LYS A 72 -3.08 -2.80 -9.53
C LYS A 72 -2.94 -2.36 -10.99
N ASN A 73 -4.05 -2.19 -11.71
CA ASN A 73 -4.02 -1.75 -13.11
C ASN A 73 -3.47 -0.32 -13.26
N VAL A 74 -3.82 0.58 -12.35
CA VAL A 74 -3.27 1.95 -12.31
C VAL A 74 -1.76 1.89 -12.06
N LEU A 75 -1.29 1.09 -11.10
CA LEU A 75 0.14 0.94 -10.82
C LEU A 75 0.90 0.33 -12.00
N ILE A 76 0.33 -0.65 -12.70
CA ILE A 76 0.97 -1.20 -13.91
C ILE A 76 1.05 -0.13 -15.00
N THR A 77 -0.03 0.63 -15.21
CA THR A 77 -0.12 1.66 -16.25
C THR A 77 0.84 2.83 -15.99
N LEU A 78 0.97 3.26 -14.74
CA LEU A 78 1.84 4.36 -14.36
C LEU A 78 3.32 3.96 -14.32
N ASP A 79 3.62 2.65 -14.33
CA ASP A 79 4.95 2.06 -14.10
C ASP A 79 5.78 2.84 -13.08
N PRO A 80 5.24 3.05 -11.87
CA PRO A 80 5.84 3.97 -10.94
C PRO A 80 7.05 3.28 -10.31
N ARG A 81 8.12 4.04 -10.08
CA ARG A 81 9.37 3.51 -9.53
C ARG A 81 9.13 2.83 -8.18
N ILE A 82 9.39 1.53 -8.11
CA ILE A 82 9.11 0.70 -6.92
C ILE A 82 9.87 1.21 -5.68
N ASP A 83 11.08 1.77 -5.85
CA ASP A 83 11.88 2.33 -4.76
C ASP A 83 11.30 3.61 -4.12
N ASP A 84 10.35 4.26 -4.80
CA ASP A 84 9.61 5.39 -4.22
C ASP A 84 8.57 4.91 -3.18
N PHE A 85 8.03 3.70 -3.33
CA PHE A 85 7.04 3.10 -2.40
C PHE A 85 7.64 2.15 -1.38
N LEU A 86 8.76 1.50 -1.72
CA LEU A 86 9.45 0.53 -0.86
C LEU A 86 10.89 1.02 -0.61
N PRO A 87 11.11 1.83 0.45
CA PRO A 87 12.41 2.40 0.74
C PRO A 87 13.53 1.37 0.92
N ILE A 88 13.18 0.16 1.33
CA ILE A 88 14.13 -0.95 1.50
C ILE A 88 14.74 -1.41 0.17
N LEU A 89 14.05 -1.18 -0.95
CA LEU A 89 14.51 -1.54 -2.29
C LEU A 89 15.40 -0.45 -2.91
N ARG A 90 15.49 0.73 -2.30
CA ARG A 90 16.30 1.86 -2.79
C ARG A 90 17.75 1.52 -3.17
N PRO A 91 18.47 0.62 -2.47
CA PRO A 91 19.83 0.24 -2.88
C PRO A 91 19.91 -0.34 -4.29
N PHE A 92 18.86 -1.03 -4.77
CA PHE A 92 18.83 -1.66 -6.09
C PHE A 92 18.57 -0.68 -7.24
N PHE A 93 18.07 0.53 -6.95
CA PHE A 93 17.66 1.55 -7.95
C PHE A 93 18.57 2.79 -7.97
N GLY A 94 19.83 2.65 -7.53
CA GLY A 94 20.75 3.77 -7.36
C GLY A 94 21.00 4.59 -8.64
N LYS A 95 20.97 3.99 -9.84
CA LYS A 95 21.18 4.69 -11.12
C LYS A 95 20.02 5.63 -11.44
N GLN A 96 18.78 5.15 -11.30
CA GLN A 96 17.55 5.90 -11.53
C GLN A 96 17.45 7.08 -10.56
N ARG A 97 17.75 6.83 -9.28
CA ARG A 97 17.75 7.88 -8.24
C ARG A 97 18.78 8.98 -8.50
N LYS A 98 20.01 8.63 -8.93
CA LYS A 98 21.03 9.62 -9.31
C LYS A 98 20.54 10.52 -10.44
N ARG A 99 19.92 9.94 -11.49
CA ARG A 99 19.33 10.72 -12.60
C ARG A 99 18.20 11.63 -12.11
N ALA A 100 17.27 11.12 -11.31
CA ALA A 100 16.18 11.92 -10.75
C ALA A 100 16.69 13.12 -9.91
N LEU A 101 17.72 12.90 -9.08
CA LEU A 101 18.37 13.96 -8.30
C LEU A 101 19.03 15.02 -9.20
N GLN A 102 19.63 14.62 -10.32
CA GLN A 102 20.29 15.54 -11.25
C GLN A 102 19.27 16.47 -11.94
N VAL A 103 18.15 15.91 -12.40
CA VAL A 103 17.03 16.69 -12.94
C VAL A 103 16.44 17.63 -11.89
N ARG A 104 16.28 17.17 -10.65
CA ARG A 104 15.79 18.03 -9.55
C ARG A 104 16.72 19.22 -9.27
N LYS A 105 18.05 19.02 -9.35
CA LYS A 105 19.02 20.12 -9.22
C LYS A 105 18.89 21.13 -10.36
N GLN A 106 18.74 20.67 -11.60
CA GLN A 106 18.51 21.55 -12.76
C GLN A 106 17.23 22.37 -12.58
N GLN A 107 16.15 21.71 -12.16
CA GLN A 107 14.89 22.38 -11.86
C GLN A 107 15.09 23.46 -10.79
N VAL A 108 15.63 23.13 -9.62
CA VAL A 108 15.82 24.12 -8.54
C VAL A 108 16.72 25.28 -8.97
N HIS A 109 17.74 25.03 -9.79
CA HIS A 109 18.60 26.08 -10.34
C HIS A 109 17.84 27.00 -11.30
N GLN A 110 17.03 26.44 -12.20
CA GLN A 110 16.25 27.20 -13.16
C GLN A 110 15.14 28.04 -12.51
N TRP A 111 14.54 27.57 -11.41
CA TRP A 111 13.51 28.30 -10.67
C TRP A 111 14.07 29.39 -9.74
N ARG A 112 15.41 29.46 -9.58
CA ARG A 112 16.09 30.46 -8.72
C ARG A 112 16.68 31.64 -9.51
N ASN A 113 16.73 31.55 -10.84
CA ASN A 113 17.07 32.62 -11.76
C ASN A 113 15.79 33.18 -12.38
#